data_AF-A0A428Z6A8-F1
#
_entry.id   AF-A0A428Z6A8-F1
#
_cell.length_a   1.000
_cell.length_b   1.000
_cell.length_c   1.000
_cell.angle_alpha   90.00
_cell.angle_beta   90.00
_cell.angle_gamma   90.00
#
_symmetry.space_group_name_H-M   'P 1'
#
loop_
_entity.id
_entity.type
_entity.pdbx_description
1 polymer ?
#
loop_
_entity_poly.entity_id
_entity_poly.type
_entity_poly.pdbx_seq_one_letter_code
_entity_poly.pdbx_strand_id
1 'polypeptide(L)'
;MMAWGALLALEVPQIVEFGAWFLAGPLVHDFVLAPVVGLVGLVLRGPVKAGAVVSGILVLIAIPLVWQPQVPVNPGLHDRNYWLGLAISLGVVWLLVLIRLVWKRMRRRLGETEFTEAT
;
A
#
# COMPACT_ATOMS: atom_id res chain seq x y z
N MET A 1 -22.87 15.65 -17.67
CA MET A 1 -21.47 15.17 -17.71
C MET A 1 -21.38 13.65 -17.81
N MET A 2 -22.09 12.87 -16.97
CA MET A 2 -22.07 11.38 -17.02
C MET A 2 -22.51 10.80 -18.39
N ALA A 3 -23.60 11.31 -18.97
CA ALA A 3 -24.09 10.83 -20.28
C ALA A 3 -23.10 11.08 -21.43
N TRP A 4 -22.35 12.19 -21.37
CA TRP A 4 -21.34 12.52 -22.37
C TRP A 4 -20.13 11.58 -22.29
N GLY A 5 -19.66 11.27 -21.07
CA GLY A 5 -18.60 10.28 -20.87
C GLY A 5 -19.00 8.87 -21.30
N ALA A 6 -20.25 8.48 -21.09
CA ALA A 6 -20.78 7.20 -21.56
C ALA A 6 -20.82 7.10 -23.10
N LEU A 7 -21.18 8.18 -23.79
CA LEU A 7 -21.15 8.24 -25.26
C LEU A 7 -19.72 8.14 -25.79
N LEU A 8 -18.76 8.87 -25.20
CA LEU A 8 -17.35 8.79 -25.57
C LEU A 8 -16.76 7.39 -25.33
N ALA A 9 -17.21 6.68 -24.30
CA ALA A 9 -16.76 5.31 -24.04
C ALA A 9 -17.12 4.36 -25.19
N LEU A 10 -18.26 4.55 -25.86
CA LEU A 10 -18.68 3.71 -26.99
C LEU A 10 -17.78 3.88 -28.23
N GLU A 11 -17.03 4.98 -28.32
CA GLU A 11 -16.10 5.25 -29.42
C GLU A 11 -14.70 4.63 -29.18
N VAL A 12 -14.47 4.02 -28.01
CA VAL A 12 -13.19 3.36 -27.70
C VAL A 12 -13.05 2.10 -28.57
N PRO A 13 -11.98 1.97 -29.40
CA PRO A 13 -11.80 0.83 -30.31
C PRO A 13 -11.75 -0.54 -29.61
N GLN A 14 -11.49 -0.55 -28.31
CA GLN A 14 -11.30 -1.70 -27.42
C GLN A 14 -12.32 -1.66 -26.27
N ILE A 15 -13.60 -1.40 -26.58
CA ILE A 15 -14.65 -1.18 -25.57
C ILE A 15 -14.85 -2.38 -24.64
N VAL A 16 -14.59 -3.60 -25.13
CA VAL A 16 -14.68 -4.82 -24.30
C VAL A 16 -13.53 -4.88 -23.30
N GLU A 17 -12.28 -4.67 -23.72
CA GLU A 17 -11.15 -4.63 -22.79
C GLU A 17 -11.27 -3.46 -21.81
N PHE A 18 -11.74 -2.30 -22.29
CA PHE A 18 -12.03 -1.14 -21.46
C PHE A 18 -13.08 -1.47 -20.40
N GLY A 19 -14.23 -2.03 -20.81
CA GLY A 19 -15.29 -2.42 -19.89
C GLY A 19 -14.84 -3.48 -18.89
N ALA A 20 -14.06 -4.47 -19.33
CA ALA A 20 -13.48 -5.50 -18.48
C ALA A 20 -12.53 -4.90 -17.44
N TRP A 21 -11.64 -3.98 -17.84
CA TRP A 21 -10.73 -3.31 -16.91
C TRP A 21 -11.49 -2.40 -15.92
N PHE A 22 -12.46 -1.64 -16.44
CA PHE A 22 -13.30 -0.72 -15.67
C PHE A 22 -14.13 -1.44 -14.61
N LEU A 23 -14.58 -2.66 -14.88
CA LEU A 23 -15.34 -3.47 -13.95
C LEU A 23 -14.45 -4.33 -13.04
N ALA A 24 -13.38 -4.94 -13.58
CA ALA A 24 -12.51 -5.83 -12.83
C ALA A 24 -11.81 -5.13 -11.66
N GLY A 25 -11.36 -3.88 -11.84
CA GLY A 25 -10.71 -3.11 -10.78
C GLY A 25 -11.59 -2.96 -9.52
N PRO A 26 -12.78 -2.33 -9.63
CA PRO A 26 -13.72 -2.20 -8.51
C PRO A 26 -14.18 -3.55 -7.94
N LEU A 27 -14.46 -4.55 -8.78
CA LEU A 27 -14.89 -5.86 -8.31
C LEU A 27 -13.79 -6.55 -7.48
N VAL A 28 -12.55 -6.59 -7.98
CA VAL A 28 -11.41 -7.15 -7.23
C VAL A 28 -11.16 -6.34 -5.96
N HIS A 29 -11.30 -5.02 -6.03
CA HIS A 29 -11.16 -4.16 -4.86
C HIS A 29 -12.18 -4.50 -3.77
N ASP A 30 -13.47 -4.52 -4.11
CA ASP A 30 -14.56 -4.60 -3.15
C ASP A 30 -14.78 -6.02 -2.62
N PHE A 31 -14.56 -7.04 -3.46
CA PHE A 31 -14.76 -8.44 -3.07
C PHE A 31 -13.50 -9.11 -2.52
N VAL A 32 -12.30 -8.59 -2.78
CA VAL A 32 -11.04 -9.22 -2.35
C VAL A 32 -10.22 -8.30 -1.46
N LEU A 33 -9.79 -7.15 -1.97
CA LEU A 33 -8.90 -6.25 -1.22
C LEU A 33 -9.57 -5.72 0.05
N ALA A 34 -10.77 -5.16 -0.05
CA ALA A 34 -11.45 -4.56 1.10
C ALA A 34 -11.72 -5.57 2.22
N PRO A 35 -12.23 -6.80 1.95
CA PRO A 35 -12.38 -7.83 2.98
C PRO A 35 -11.04 -8.25 3.60
N VAL A 36 -10.01 -8.51 2.79
CA VAL A 36 -8.69 -8.92 3.29
C VAL A 36 -8.07 -7.83 4.16
N VAL A 37 -8.07 -6.58 3.68
CA VAL A 37 -7.55 -5.42 4.43
C VAL A 37 -8.35 -5.20 5.71
N GLY A 38 -9.67 -5.34 5.65
CA GLY A 38 -10.57 -5.28 6.81
C GLY A 38 -10.19 -6.31 7.87
N LEU A 39 -10.11 -7.59 7.50
CA LEU A 39 -9.77 -8.69 8.40
C LEU A 39 -8.37 -8.53 9.00
N VAL A 40 -7.36 -8.19 8.19
CA VAL A 40 -6.00 -7.90 8.67
C VAL A 40 -6.01 -6.71 9.64
N GLY A 41 -6.79 -5.68 9.33
CA GLY A 41 -6.94 -4.48 10.15
C GLY A 41 -7.62 -4.69 11.50
N LEU A 42 -8.33 -5.81 11.70
CA LEU A 42 -8.91 -6.21 12.99
C LEU A 42 -7.85 -6.82 13.92
N VAL A 43 -6.87 -7.53 13.36
CA VAL A 43 -5.80 -8.21 14.13
C VAL A 43 -4.66 -7.24 14.45
N LEU A 44 -4.31 -6.35 13.52
CA LEU A 44 -3.19 -5.43 13.68
C LEU A 44 -3.56 -4.22 14.55
N ARG A 45 -2.61 -3.79 15.41
CA ARG A 45 -2.81 -2.66 16.33
C ARG A 45 -1.62 -1.72 16.36
N GLY A 46 -1.89 -0.46 16.71
CA GLY A 46 -0.87 0.56 16.94
C GLY A 46 0.05 0.78 15.73
N PRO A 47 1.36 0.98 15.92
CA PRO A 47 2.28 1.33 14.83
C PRO A 47 2.43 0.21 13.79
N VAL A 48 2.20 -1.05 14.16
CA VAL A 48 2.25 -2.19 13.22
C VAL A 48 1.14 -2.09 12.17
N LYS A 49 -0.06 -1.65 12.57
CA LYS A 49 -1.17 -1.42 11.64
C LYS A 49 -0.80 -0.35 10.60
N ALA A 50 -0.20 0.75 11.05
CA ALA A 50 0.26 1.81 10.15
C ALA A 50 1.36 1.32 9.20
N GLY A 51 2.34 0.58 9.71
CA GLY A 51 3.39 -0.03 8.89
C GLY A 51 2.84 -0.95 7.81
N ALA A 52 1.91 -1.84 8.17
CA ALA A 52 1.29 -2.76 7.22
C ALA A 52 0.49 -2.03 6.12
N VAL A 53 -0.26 -0.98 6.46
CA VAL A 53 -1.01 -0.19 5.48
C VAL A 53 -0.06 0.49 4.49
N VAL A 54 1.00 1.14 4.99
CA VAL A 54 2.00 1.80 4.13
C VAL A 54 2.71 0.77 3.24
N SER A 55 3.10 -0.38 3.80
CA SER A 55 3.69 -1.47 3.00
C SER A 55 2.75 -1.97 1.90
N GLY A 56 1.46 -2.15 2.20
CA GLY A 56 0.46 -2.56 1.21
C GLY A 56 0.36 -1.56 0.06
N ILE A 57 0.29 -0.26 0.37
CA ILE A 57 0.28 0.80 -0.65
C ILE A 57 1.55 0.76 -1.49
N LEU A 58 2.73 0.67 -0.86
CA LEU A 58 4.02 0.59 -1.57
C LEU A 58 4.07 -0.60 -2.53
N VAL A 59 3.57 -1.76 -2.13
CA VAL A 59 3.50 -2.95 -2.99
C VAL A 59 2.55 -2.70 -4.16
N LEU A 60 1.35 -2.17 -3.91
CA LEU A 60 0.36 -1.90 -4.96
C LEU A 60 0.89 -0.94 -6.03
N ILE A 61 1.54 0.15 -5.61
CA ILE A 61 2.12 1.11 -6.57
C ILE A 61 3.36 0.54 -7.28
N ALA A 62 4.05 -0.44 -6.69
CA ALA A 62 5.22 -1.07 -7.30
C ALA A 62 4.84 -2.06 -8.42
N ILE A 63 3.65 -2.66 -8.38
CA ILE A 63 3.17 -3.63 -9.40
C ILE A 63 3.39 -3.12 -10.84
N PRO A 64 2.88 -1.94 -11.26
CA PRO A 64 3.08 -1.45 -12.63
C PRO A 64 4.54 -1.08 -12.95
N LEU A 65 5.39 -0.89 -11.93
CA LEU A 65 6.80 -0.58 -12.13
C LEU A 65 7.64 -1.85 -12.36
N VAL A 66 7.29 -2.96 -11.70
CA VAL A 66 7.97 -4.25 -11.88
C VAL A 66 7.39 -5.06 -13.03
N TRP A 67 6.11 -4.86 -13.36
CA TRP A 67 5.41 -5.54 -14.44
C TRP A 67 5.12 -4.56 -15.57
N GLN A 68 6.03 -4.49 -16.55
CA GLN A 68 5.98 -3.57 -17.68
C GLN A 68 5.97 -4.34 -19.02
N PRO A 69 4.83 -4.87 -19.47
CA PRO A 69 4.77 -5.63 -20.70
C PRO A 69 4.74 -4.67 -21.89
N GLN A 70 5.78 -4.75 -22.74
CA GLN A 70 5.82 -4.14 -24.08
C GLN A 70 5.58 -2.61 -24.13
N VAL A 71 6.19 -1.85 -23.23
CA VAL A 71 6.18 -0.37 -23.27
C VAL A 71 7.43 0.18 -23.97
N PRO A 72 7.31 1.29 -24.73
CA PRO A 72 8.46 1.99 -25.29
C PRO A 72 9.50 2.34 -24.21
N VAL A 73 10.78 2.12 -24.51
CA VAL A 73 11.86 2.34 -23.55
C VAL A 73 11.96 3.83 -23.21
N ASN A 74 11.60 4.17 -21.99
CA ASN A 74 11.82 5.49 -21.39
C ASN A 74 13.10 5.46 -20.53
N PRO A 75 14.16 6.22 -20.91
CA PRO A 75 15.39 6.32 -20.14
C PRO A 75 15.13 6.76 -18.70
N GLY A 76 15.79 6.13 -17.73
CA GLY A 76 15.65 6.43 -16.31
C GLY A 76 14.37 5.89 -15.64
N LEU A 77 13.37 5.45 -16.40
CA LEU A 77 12.28 4.62 -15.89
C LEU A 77 12.72 3.15 -15.90
N HIS A 78 13.10 2.63 -17.06
CA HIS A 78 13.40 1.20 -17.22
C HIS A 78 14.77 0.78 -16.67
N ASP A 79 15.68 1.74 -16.46
CA ASP A 79 17.03 1.47 -15.96
C ASP A 79 17.08 1.28 -14.44
N ARG A 80 15.96 1.50 -13.73
CA ARG A 80 15.92 1.43 -12.27
C ARG A 80 15.65 0.03 -11.77
N ASN A 81 16.37 -0.34 -10.71
CA ASN A 81 16.05 -1.54 -9.94
C ASN A 81 14.87 -1.26 -8.98
N TYR A 82 13.66 -1.45 -9.47
CA TYR A 82 12.43 -1.24 -8.69
C TYR A 82 12.29 -2.20 -7.50
N TRP A 83 12.82 -3.42 -7.60
CA TRP A 83 12.86 -4.37 -6.49
C TRP A 83 13.71 -3.84 -5.33
N LEU A 84 14.89 -3.29 -5.63
CA LEU A 84 15.76 -2.69 -4.63
C LEU A 84 15.11 -1.44 -4.01
N GLY A 85 14.49 -0.58 -4.83
CA GLY A 85 13.76 0.59 -4.35
C GLY A 85 12.63 0.21 -3.38
N LEU A 86 11.81 -0.77 -3.74
CA LEU A 86 10.74 -1.30 -2.90
C LEU A 86 11.30 -1.88 -1.59
N ALA A 87 12.35 -2.69 -1.65
CA ALA A 87 12.98 -3.29 -0.49
C ALA A 87 13.49 -2.23 0.50
N ILE A 88 14.15 -1.18 -0.01
CA ILE A 88 14.62 -0.05 0.81
C ILE A 88 13.43 0.68 1.46
N SER A 89 12.39 1.00 0.69
CA SER A 89 11.20 1.68 1.23
C SER A 89 10.52 0.87 2.32
N LEU A 90 10.35 -0.44 2.12
CA LEU A 90 9.81 -1.33 3.14
C LEU A 90 10.71 -1.39 4.38
N GLY A 91 12.04 -1.47 4.19
CA GLY A 91 13.01 -1.45 5.29
C GLY A 91 12.89 -0.19 6.16
N VAL A 92 12.77 0.99 5.53
CA VAL A 92 12.57 2.27 6.24
C VAL A 92 11.26 2.28 7.02
N VAL A 93 10.15 1.83 6.42
CA VAL A 93 8.84 1.77 7.09
C VAL A 93 8.93 0.92 8.36
N TRP A 94 9.49 -0.28 8.26
CA TRP A 94 9.59 -1.19 9.40
C TRP A 94 10.60 -0.74 10.45
N LEU A 95 11.67 -0.05 10.05
CA LEU A 95 12.60 0.60 10.98
C LEU A 95 11.86 1.63 11.84
N LEU A 96 11.02 2.48 11.25
CA LEU A 96 10.23 3.47 11.98
C LEU A 96 9.21 2.82 12.92
N VAL A 97 8.57 1.72 12.51
CA VAL A 97 7.67 0.94 13.37
C VAL A 97 8.43 0.39 14.58
N LEU A 98 9.61 -0.19 14.37
CA LEU A 98 10.46 -0.72 15.43
C LEU A 98 10.88 0.38 16.42
N ILE A 99 11.37 1.52 15.91
CA ILE A 99 11.73 2.68 16.74
C ILE A 99 10.53 3.10 17.61
N ARG A 100 9.33 3.18 17.03
CA ARG A 100 8.12 3.59 17.76
C ARG A 100 7.73 2.60 18.85
N LEU A 101 7.90 1.29 18.61
CA LEU A 101 7.62 0.23 19.58
C LEU A 101 8.62 0.25 20.73
N VAL A 102 9.92 0.36 20.43
CA VAL A 102 11.00 0.47 21.43
C VAL A 102 10.79 1.70 22.30
N TRP A 103 10.54 2.86 21.69
CA TRP A 103 10.27 4.10 22.41
C TRP A 103 9.07 3.97 23.36
N LYS A 104 7.97 3.36 22.89
CA LYS A 104 6.78 3.12 23.72
C LYS A 104 7.11 2.24 24.93
N ARG A 105 7.95 1.23 24.74
CA ARG A 105 8.37 0.30 25.80
C ARG A 105 9.25 1.00 26.83
N MET A 106 10.21 1.80 26.39
CA MET A 106 11.10 2.56 27.29
C MET A 106 10.32 3.53 28.18
N ARG A 107 9.39 4.31 27.60
CA ARG A 107 8.57 5.26 28.39
C ARG A 107 7.69 4.58 29.43
N ARG A 108 7.19 3.37 29.16
CA ARG A 108 6.41 2.61 30.16
C ARG A 108 7.28 2.20 31.35
N ARG A 109 8.49 1.72 31.09
CA ARG A 109 9.43 1.32 32.15
C ARG A 109 9.85 2.48 33.05
N LEU A 110 10.09 3.66 32.46
CA LEU A 110 10.47 4.85 33.24
C LEU A 110 9.34 5.31 34.18
N GLY A 111 8.08 5.20 33.77
CA GLY A 111 6.95 5.53 34.64
C GLY A 111 6.73 4.51 35.76
N GLU A 112 7.02 3.22 35.52
CA GLU A 112 6.96 2.17 36.54
C GLU A 112 8.01 2.36 37.65
N THR A 113 9.21 2.85 37.28
CA THR A 113 10.26 3.17 38.26
C THR A 113 9.91 4.37 39.14
N GLU A 114 9.37 5.46 38.58
CA GLU A 114 8.96 6.63 39.37
C GLU A 114 7.83 6.31 40.37
N PHE A 115 6.88 5.44 40.01
CA PHE A 115 5.79 5.04 40.91
C PHE A 115 6.30 4.19 42.09
N THR A 116 7.26 3.30 41.85
CA THR A 116 7.82 2.41 42.89
C THR A 116 8.62 3.19 43.93
N GLU A 117 9.31 4.26 43.55
CA GLU A 117 10.05 5.12 44.48
C GLU A 117 9.14 6.05 45.31
N ALA A 118 7.88 6.25 44.89
CA ALA A 118 6.92 7.17 45.53
C ALA A 118 5.98 6.51 46.55
N THR A 119 6.03 5.17 46.72
CA THR A 119 5.21 4.38 47.67
C THR A 119 6.05 3.76 48.78
#